data_AF-A0A949X4H8-F1
#
_entry.id   AF-A0A949X4H8-F1
#
_cell.length_a   1.000
_cell.length_b   1.000
_cell.length_c   1.000
_cell.angle_alpha   90.00
_cell.angle_beta   90.00
_cell.angle_gamma   90.00
#
_symmetry.space_group_name_H-M   'P 1'
#
loop_
_entity.id
_entity.type
_entity.pdbx_description
1 polymer ?
#
loop_
_entity_poly.entity_id
_entity_poly.type
_entity_poly.pdbx_seq_one_letter_code
_entity_poly.pdbx_strand_id
1 'polypeptide(L)' 'MNLTLSIDDRIIGIARRRAEALGTSVNQLVRDYLEQLAGGTDLTFLAREFEKLSHDSRADSRGWKFNRDELHERR' A
#
# COMPACT_ATOMS: atom_id res chain seq x y z
N MET A 1 2.19 -6.73 22.51
CA MET A 1 2.52 -8.18 22.56
C MET A 1 3.79 -8.41 21.77
N ASN A 2 4.67 -9.30 22.23
CA ASN A 2 5.89 -9.68 21.49
C ASN A 2 5.62 -10.96 20.70
N LEU A 3 6.01 -10.98 19.42
CA LEU A 3 5.85 -12.10 18.51
C LEU A 3 7.24 -12.52 18.00
N THR A 4 7.58 -13.80 18.15
CA THR A 4 8.81 -14.38 17.59
C THR A 4 8.45 -15.25 16.40
N LEU A 5 9.09 -15.01 15.24
CA LEU A 5 8.84 -15.73 13.99
C LEU A 5 10.12 -16.44 13.55
N SER A 6 10.00 -17.71 13.18
CA SER A 6 11.06 -18.43 12.47
C SER A 6 10.82 -18.28 10.97
N ILE A 7 11.76 -17.65 10.27
CA ILE A 7 11.69 -17.34 8.83
C ILE A 7 13.05 -17.64 8.20
N ASP A 8 13.03 -18.05 6.93
CA ASP A 8 14.23 -18.27 6.12
C ASP A 8 15.07 -16.98 5.98
N ASP A 9 16.40 -17.11 6.13
CA ASP A 9 17.35 -16.00 6.12
C ASP A 9 17.34 -15.19 4.81
N ARG A 10 17.03 -15.84 3.69
CA ARG A 10 16.93 -15.15 2.40
C ARG A 10 15.70 -14.26 2.36
N ILE A 11 14.59 -14.73 2.93
CA ILE A 11 13.32 -14.00 2.97
C ILE A 11 13.45 -12.78 3.89
N ILE A 12 14.03 -12.94 5.09
CA ILE A 12 14.22 -11.79 5.99
C ILE A 12 15.19 -10.75 5.42
N GLY A 13 16.19 -11.19 4.64
CA GLY A 13 17.10 -10.29 3.93
C GLY A 13 16.38 -9.45 2.87
N ILE A 14 15.48 -10.06 2.09
CA ILE A 14 14.67 -9.32 1.10
C ILE A 14 13.71 -8.35 1.81
N ALA A 15 13.07 -8.79 2.89
CA ALA A 15 12.14 -7.97 3.66
C ALA A 15 12.81 -6.72 4.23
N ARG A 16 14.03 -6.84 4.78
CA ARG A 16 14.81 -5.69 5.29
C ARG A 16 15.09 -4.67 4.20
N ARG A 17 15.61 -5.10 3.05
CA ARG A 17 15.90 -4.18 1.95
C ARG A 17 14.66 -3.42 1.48
N ARG A 18 13.50 -4.08 1.45
CA ARG A 18 12.23 -3.43 1.11
C ARG A 18 11.77 -2.45 2.19
N ALA A 19 11.89 -2.82 3.46
CA ALA A 19 11.55 -1.94 4.57
C ALA A 19 12.42 -0.67 4.57
N GLU A 20 13.72 -0.82 4.35
CA GLU A 20 14.66 0.31 4.22
C GLU A 20 14.29 1.23 3.07
N ALA A 21 13.96 0.68 1.88
CA ALA A 21 13.52 1.47 0.74
C ALA A 21 12.22 2.25 1.01
N LEU A 22 11.37 1.75 1.93
CA LEU A 22 10.14 2.40 2.38
C LEU A 22 10.36 3.30 3.60
N GLY A 23 11.59 3.44 4.10
CA GLY A 23 11.89 4.24 5.30
C GLY A 23 11.31 3.66 6.61
N THR A 24 11.09 2.35 6.65
CA THR A 24 10.45 1.64 7.78
C THR A 24 11.26 0.41 8.21
N SER A 25 10.74 -0.37 9.17
CA SER A 25 11.36 -1.62 9.64
C SER A 25 10.49 -2.84 9.33
N VAL A 26 11.11 -4.01 9.26
CA VAL A 26 10.36 -5.28 9.05
C VAL A 26 9.33 -5.49 10.17
N ASN A 27 9.67 -5.17 11.42
CA ASN A 27 8.75 -5.29 12.53
C ASN A 27 7.55 -4.35 12.39
N GLN A 28 7.73 -3.16 11.82
CA GLN A 28 6.63 -2.24 11.56
C GLN A 28 5.72 -2.81 10.46
N LEU A 29 6.28 -3.27 9.35
CA LEU A 29 5.49 -3.90 8.27
C LEU A 29 4.69 -5.12 8.76
N VAL A 30 5.26 -5.94 9.65
CA VAL A 30 4.55 -7.07 10.25
C VAL A 30 3.40 -6.60 11.14
N ARG A 31 3.58 -5.53 11.93
CA ARG A 31 2.49 -4.95 12.73
C ARG A 31 1.38 -4.41 11.85
N ASP A 32 1.72 -3.59 10.87
CA ASP A 32 0.74 -2.99 9.94
C ASP A 32 -0.06 -4.10 9.23
N TYR A 33 0.61 -5.16 8.79
CA TYR A 33 -0.05 -6.32 8.18
C TYR A 33 -1.00 -7.04 9.14
N LEU A 34 -0.57 -7.27 10.38
CA LEU A 34 -1.42 -7.91 11.40
C LEU A 34 -2.61 -7.03 11.80
N GLU A 35 -2.43 -5.72 11.86
CA GLU A 35 -3.50 -4.75 12.09
C GLU A 35 -4.51 -4.77 10.94
N GLN A 36 -4.04 -4.72 9.69
CA GLN A 36 -4.90 -4.86 8.51
C GLN A 36 -5.66 -6.20 8.51
N LEU A 37 -4.94 -7.29 8.78
CA LEU A 37 -5.51 -8.65 8.82
C LEU A 37 -6.55 -8.81 9.93
N ALA A 38 -6.33 -8.19 11.10
CA ALA A 38 -7.26 -8.21 12.22
C ALA A 38 -8.49 -7.31 12.02
N GLY A 39 -8.64 -6.68 10.85
CA GLY A 39 -9.76 -5.79 10.52
C GLY A 39 -9.50 -4.33 10.83
N GLY A 40 -8.25 -3.92 11.07
CA GLY A 40 -7.84 -2.53 11.29
C GLY A 40 -7.95 -1.65 10.05
N THR A 41 -8.20 -2.23 8.87
CA THR A 41 -8.71 -1.47 7.74
C THR A 41 -10.21 -1.26 7.95
N ASP A 42 -10.58 -0.22 8.71
CA ASP A 42 -11.96 0.25 8.71
C ASP A 42 -12.27 0.76 7.30
N LEU A 43 -12.87 -0.11 6.48
CA LEU A 43 -13.29 0.20 5.12
C LEU A 43 -14.22 1.43 5.08
N THR A 44 -14.95 1.67 6.17
CA THR A 44 -15.77 2.88 6.34
C THR A 44 -14.91 4.13 6.46
N PHE A 45 -13.84 4.06 7.24
CA PHE A 45 -12.86 5.14 7.36
C PHE A 45 -12.18 5.41 6.01
N LEU A 46 -11.70 4.37 5.33
CA LEU A 46 -11.08 4.52 4.00
C LEU A 46 -12.03 5.10 2.96
N ALA A 47 -13.29 4.66 2.94
CA ALA A 47 -14.30 5.20 2.02
C ALA A 47 -14.55 6.69 2.28
N ARG A 48 -14.68 7.10 3.56
CA ARG A 48 -14.85 8.51 3.94
C ARG A 48 -13.62 9.34 3.60
N GLU A 49 -12.42 8.81 3.81
CA GLU A 49 -11.19 9.52 3.50
C GLU A 49 -11.00 9.67 1.99
N PHE A 50 -11.33 8.64 1.20
CA PHE A 50 -11.37 8.72 -0.25
C PHE A 50 -12.37 9.78 -0.76
N GLU A 51 -13.59 9.81 -0.22
CA GLU A 51 -14.60 10.81 -0.57
C GLU A 51 -14.13 12.23 -0.25
N LYS A 52 -13.58 12.44 0.96
CA LYS A 52 -13.00 13.72 1.37
C LYS A 52 -11.88 14.17 0.43
N LEU A 53 -10.91 13.31 0.16
CA LEU A 53 -9.78 13.63 -0.74
C LEU A 53 -10.26 13.90 -2.17
N SER A 54 -11.28 13.19 -2.64
CA SER A 54 -11.88 13.42 -3.96
C SER A 54 -12.56 14.79 -4.04
N HIS A 55 -13.23 15.23 -2.97
CA HIS A 55 -13.82 16.58 -2.89
C HIS A 55 -12.78 17.70 -2.75
N ASP A 56 -11.74 17.47 -1.96
CA ASP A 56 -10.67 18.46 -1.72
C ASP A 56 -9.73 18.61 -2.93
N SER A 57 -9.67 17.59 -3.79
CA SER A 57 -8.81 17.57 -4.96
C SER A 57 -9.30 18.54 -6.05
N ARG A 58 -8.33 19.25 -6.65
CA ARG A 58 -8.54 20.03 -7.88
C ARG A 58 -8.17 19.24 -9.14
N ALA A 59 -7.88 17.95 -9.00
CA ALA A 59 -7.49 17.11 -10.11
C ALA A 59 -8.67 16.92 -11.07
N ASP A 60 -8.44 17.16 -12.35
CA ASP A 60 -9.39 16.94 -13.42
C ASP A 60 -8.72 16.06 -14.47
N SER A 61 -9.32 14.91 -14.74
CA SER A 61 -8.87 14.00 -15.80
C SER A 61 -9.10 14.60 -17.20
N ARG A 62 -9.79 15.73 -17.30
CA ARG A 62 -10.19 16.42 -18.54
C ARG A 62 -10.90 15.47 -19.52
N GLY A 63 -11.69 14.56 -18.96
CA GLY A 63 -12.40 13.54 -19.74
C GLY A 63 -11.49 12.46 -20.32
N TRP A 64 -10.29 12.26 -19.78
CA TRP A 64 -9.44 11.13 -20.16
C TRP A 64 -10.21 9.82 -19.94
N LYS A 65 -10.24 9.00 -20.99
CA LYS A 65 -10.86 7.68 -20.97
C LYS A 65 -9.76 6.67 -21.21
N PHE A 66 -9.82 5.57 -20.45
CA PHE A 66 -8.94 4.45 -20.69
C PHE A 66 -9.07 3.97 -22.14
N ASN A 67 -7.97 4.05 -22.87
CA ASN A 67 -7.84 3.52 -24.22
C ASN A 67 -6.80 2.39 -24.18
N ARG A 68 -7.23 1.16 -24.46
CA ARG A 68 -6.35 -0.01 -24.41
C ARG A 68 -5.20 0.08 -25.42
N ASP A 69 -5.44 0.73 -26.56
CA ASP A 69 -4.46 0.79 -27.65
C ASP A 69 -3.27 1.69 -27.29
N GLU A 70 -3.50 2.74 -26.48
CA GLU A 70 -2.44 3.61 -25.92
C GLU A 70 -1.45 2.83 -25.05
N LEU A 71 -1.86 1.72 -24.44
CA LEU A 71 -1.01 0.90 -23.58
C LEU A 71 0.08 0.14 -24.36
N HIS A 72 -0.14 -0.05 -25.67
CA HIS A 72 0.75 -0.82 -26.55
C HIS A 72 1.55 0.07 -27.50
N GLU A 73 1.33 1.38 -27.48
CA GLU A 73 2.16 2.36 -28.17
C GLU A 73 3.51 2.47 -27.45
N ARG A 74 4.45 1.61 -27.85
CA ARG A 74 5.86 1.74 -27.48
C ARG A 74 6.41 2.98 -28.19
N ARG A 75 6.60 4.06 -27.44
CA ARG A 75 7.53 5.14 -27.81
C ARG A 75 8.96 4.77 -27.46
#